data_AF-A0A2V5TM00-F1
#
_entry.id   AF-A0A2V5TM00-F1
#
_cell.length_a   1.000
_cell.length_b   1.000
_cell.length_c   1.000
_cell.angle_alpha   90.00
_cell.angle_beta   90.00
_cell.angle_gamma   90.00
#
_symmetry.space_group_name_H-M   'P 1'
#
loop_
_entity.id
_entity.type
_entity.pdbx_description
1 polymer ?
#
loop_
_entity_poly.entity_id
_entity_poly.type
_entity_poly.pdbx_seq_one_letter_code
_entity_poly.pdbx_strand_id
1 'polypeptide(L)'
;MQTDQMKVLSPFARIAAFRLAVAVIMVMSGCHRSGDAVREAVPRNPKEAASQLQRVFESAPPDLKRNAEVASEAMRKGDYESAVVALQVIRSGQNVTLEQGIAIHHSAVAMEAKLVNAMDAGDENAKRAYQLLKELKRN
;
A
#
# COMPACT_ATOMS: atom_id res chain seq x y z
N MET A 1 -31.47 81.80 -11.56
CA MET A 1 -32.68 81.04 -11.24
C MET A 1 -32.37 79.58 -11.54
N GLN A 2 -32.38 78.70 -10.52
CA GLN A 2 -32.26 77.23 -10.60
C GLN A 2 -30.93 76.65 -11.12
N THR A 3 -30.32 75.60 -10.58
CA THR A 3 -30.50 74.79 -9.35
C THR A 3 -29.27 73.87 -9.26
N ASP A 4 -28.70 73.79 -8.06
CA ASP A 4 -28.25 72.59 -7.35
C ASP A 4 -27.37 71.49 -8.00
N GLN A 5 -26.17 71.37 -7.41
CA GLN A 5 -25.64 70.19 -6.71
C GLN A 5 -25.14 68.98 -7.51
N MET A 6 -23.80 68.90 -7.51
CA MET A 6 -23.01 67.79 -6.96
C MET A 6 -23.80 66.48 -6.72
N LYS A 7 -23.76 65.56 -7.69
CA LYS A 7 -23.89 64.12 -7.40
C LYS A 7 -22.51 63.51 -7.24
N VAL A 8 -21.94 63.76 -6.06
CA VAL A 8 -20.98 62.83 -5.45
C VAL A 8 -21.79 61.62 -5.01
N LEU A 9 -21.91 60.61 -5.87
CA LEU A 9 -22.24 59.27 -5.41
C LEU A 9 -20.96 58.45 -5.37
N SER A 10 -20.44 58.42 -4.16
CA SER A 10 -19.44 57.51 -3.60
C SER A 10 -19.32 56.14 -4.29
N PRO A 11 -18.09 55.65 -4.58
CA PRO A 11 -17.82 54.28 -5.04
C PRO A 11 -18.03 53.21 -3.95
N PHE A 12 -18.37 53.62 -2.73
CA PHE A 12 -18.46 52.76 -1.56
C PHE A 12 -19.67 51.80 -1.55
N ALA A 13 -20.67 52.00 -2.40
CA ALA A 13 -21.86 51.14 -2.48
C ALA A 13 -21.68 49.88 -3.36
N ARG A 14 -20.57 49.74 -4.10
CA ARG A 14 -20.30 48.56 -4.94
C ARG A 14 -19.39 47.51 -4.28
N ILE A 15 -18.90 47.79 -3.07
CA ILE A 15 -17.88 46.96 -2.40
C ILE A 15 -18.50 45.98 -1.39
N ALA A 16 -19.78 46.13 -1.03
CA ALA A 16 -20.44 45.27 -0.04
C ALA A 16 -21.03 43.96 -0.59
N ALA A 17 -21.19 43.82 -1.91
CA ALA A 17 -21.79 42.61 -2.51
C ALA A 17 -20.77 41.65 -3.15
N PHE A 18 -19.50 42.05 -3.26
CA PHE A 18 -18.45 41.23 -3.87
C PHE A 18 -17.40 40.75 -2.84
N ARG A 19 -17.85 40.52 -1.60
CA ARG A 19 -17.05 40.02 -0.48
C ARG A 19 -17.64 38.73 0.13
N LEU A 20 -18.58 38.06 -0.56
CA LEU A 20 -19.25 36.85 -0.07
C LEU A 20 -19.03 35.60 -0.95
N ALA A 21 -18.22 35.66 -2.01
CA ALA A 21 -18.10 34.55 -2.97
C ALA A 21 -16.68 33.98 -3.16
N VAL A 22 -15.72 34.31 -2.27
CA VAL A 22 -14.32 33.79 -2.34
C VAL A 22 -13.85 33.32 -0.97
N ALA A 23 -14.68 32.54 -0.26
CA ALA A 23 -14.31 31.96 1.04
C ALA A 23 -14.52 30.43 1.11
N VAL A 24 -14.85 29.76 0.01
CA VAL A 24 -15.26 28.33 0.02
C VAL A 24 -14.40 27.42 -0.88
N ILE A 25 -13.29 27.91 -1.47
CA ILE A 25 -12.45 27.10 -2.38
C ILE A 25 -10.97 27.08 -1.92
N MET A 26 -10.72 26.99 -0.62
CA MET A 26 -9.35 26.76 -0.08
C MET A 26 -9.28 25.70 1.02
N VAL A 27 -10.23 24.75 1.05
CA VAL A 27 -10.21 23.60 2.00
C VAL A 27 -9.74 22.31 1.32
N MET A 28 -9.00 22.42 0.21
CA MET A 28 -8.32 21.28 -0.43
C MET A 28 -6.80 21.44 -0.42
N SER A 29 -6.26 22.21 0.53
CA SER A 29 -4.91 21.97 1.02
C SER A 29 -4.99 20.76 1.94
N GLY A 30 -5.11 19.58 1.33
CA GLY A 30 -4.89 18.32 2.02
C GLY A 30 -3.56 18.43 2.75
N CYS A 31 -3.64 18.47 4.07
CA CYS A 31 -2.48 18.41 4.94
C CYS A 31 -1.71 17.15 4.57
N HIS A 32 -0.64 17.33 3.80
CA HIS A 32 0.42 16.35 3.67
C HIS A 32 1.08 16.24 5.05
N ARG A 33 0.45 15.47 5.94
CA ARG A 33 1.04 15.09 7.22
C ARG A 33 2.04 13.99 6.94
N SER A 34 3.25 14.40 6.57
CA SER A 34 4.46 13.60 6.71
C SER A 34 4.67 13.38 8.21
N GLY A 35 4.19 12.26 8.74
CA GLY A 35 4.27 12.02 10.18
C GLY A 35 3.24 11.03 10.70
N ASP A 36 3.25 9.85 10.12
CA ASP A 36 3.30 8.59 10.86
C ASP A 36 3.77 7.58 9.83
N ALA A 37 4.97 7.02 10.02
CA ALA A 37 5.25 5.74 9.41
C ALA A 37 4.18 4.81 9.98
N VAL A 38 3.08 4.63 9.23
CA VAL A 38 2.08 3.60 9.50
C VAL A 38 2.91 2.33 9.53
N ARG A 39 3.24 1.87 10.74
CA ARG A 39 3.80 0.53 10.93
C ARG A 39 2.74 -0.37 10.37
N GLU A 40 2.94 -0.80 9.13
CA GLU A 40 1.94 -1.55 8.41
C GLU A 40 1.65 -2.79 9.26
N ALA A 41 0.37 -2.96 9.63
CA ALA A 41 -0.01 -3.97 10.60
C ALA A 41 0.48 -5.34 10.14
N VAL A 42 1.09 -6.10 11.06
CA VAL A 42 1.57 -7.44 10.75
C VAL A 42 0.37 -8.29 10.29
N PRO A 43 0.39 -8.84 9.06
CA PRO A 43 -0.72 -9.60 8.53
C PRO A 43 -0.91 -10.88 9.35
N ARG A 44 -2.17 -11.22 9.60
CA ARG A 44 -2.52 -12.34 10.49
C ARG A 44 -2.65 -13.67 9.76
N ASN A 45 -2.68 -13.63 8.43
CA ASN A 45 -2.87 -14.81 7.58
C ASN A 45 -2.34 -14.55 6.16
N PRO A 46 -2.16 -15.59 5.32
CA PRO A 46 -1.61 -15.45 3.97
C PRO A 46 -2.38 -14.52 3.05
N LYS A 47 -3.72 -14.39 3.19
CA LYS A 47 -4.53 -13.50 2.34
C LYS A 47 -4.29 -12.02 2.68
N GLU A 48 -4.14 -11.70 3.95
CA GLU A 48 -3.74 -10.37 4.41
C GLU A 48 -2.31 -10.06 3.95
N ALA A 49 -1.39 -11.02 4.08
CA ALA A 49 -0.02 -10.86 3.63
C ALA A 49 0.08 -10.67 2.11
N ALA A 50 -0.71 -11.40 1.32
CA ALA A 50 -0.83 -11.19 -0.12
C ALA A 50 -1.30 -9.77 -0.48
N SER A 51 -2.24 -9.23 0.29
CA SER A 51 -2.74 -7.87 0.04
C SER A 51 -1.69 -6.82 0.40
N GLN A 52 -0.91 -7.03 1.46
CA GLN A 52 0.24 -6.20 1.80
C GLN A 52 1.33 -6.27 0.73
N LEU A 53 1.75 -7.48 0.36
CA LEU A 53 2.80 -7.71 -0.64
C LEU A 53 2.45 -7.03 -1.97
N GLN A 54 1.22 -7.18 -2.44
CA GLN A 54 0.77 -6.56 -3.69
C GLN A 54 0.84 -5.01 -3.63
N ARG A 55 0.46 -4.39 -2.51
CA ARG A 55 0.52 -2.93 -2.34
C ARG A 55 1.96 -2.43 -2.29
N VAL A 56 2.81 -3.06 -1.48
CA VAL A 56 4.21 -2.65 -1.28
C VAL A 56 5.03 -2.73 -2.57
N PHE A 57 4.66 -3.61 -3.50
CA PHE A 57 5.31 -3.76 -4.80
C PHE A 57 4.59 -3.04 -5.96
N GLU A 58 3.55 -2.27 -5.71
CA GLU A 58 2.74 -1.64 -6.76
C GLU A 58 3.55 -0.70 -7.68
N SER A 59 4.53 0.00 -7.09
CA SER A 59 5.46 0.92 -7.75
C SER A 59 6.86 0.34 -7.98
N ALA A 60 7.06 -0.96 -7.73
CA ALA A 60 8.34 -1.62 -7.94
C ALA A 60 8.67 -1.77 -9.44
N PRO A 61 9.95 -2.01 -9.80
CA PRO A 61 10.34 -2.40 -11.15
C PRO A 61 9.46 -3.53 -11.70
N PRO A 62 9.19 -3.58 -13.02
CA PRO A 62 8.21 -4.50 -13.62
C PRO A 62 8.41 -5.97 -13.21
N ASP A 63 9.65 -6.44 -13.18
CA ASP A 63 9.98 -7.83 -12.82
C ASP A 63 9.64 -8.13 -11.36
N LEU A 64 9.97 -7.22 -10.43
CA LEU A 64 9.66 -7.38 -9.01
C LEU A 64 8.15 -7.30 -8.76
N LYS A 65 7.47 -6.35 -9.41
CA LYS A 65 6.01 -6.20 -9.35
C LYS A 65 5.32 -7.47 -9.84
N ARG A 66 5.73 -8.00 -11.00
CA ARG A 66 5.13 -9.21 -11.57
C ARG A 66 5.29 -10.41 -10.66
N ASN A 67 6.47 -10.62 -10.09
CA ASN A 67 6.69 -11.72 -9.15
C ASN A 67 5.91 -11.51 -7.84
N ALA A 68 5.76 -10.28 -7.36
CA ALA A 68 4.92 -9.98 -6.19
C ALA A 68 3.44 -10.27 -6.45
N GLU A 69 2.95 -10.00 -7.66
CA GLU A 69 1.59 -10.39 -8.08
C GLU A 69 1.42 -11.91 -8.13
N VAL A 70 2.41 -12.64 -8.68
CA VAL A 70 2.40 -14.12 -8.69
C VAL A 70 2.35 -14.66 -7.26
N ALA A 71 3.25 -14.19 -6.38
CA ALA A 71 3.29 -14.60 -4.99
C ALA A 71 1.97 -14.29 -4.26
N SER A 72 1.42 -13.09 -4.47
CA SER A 72 0.17 -12.64 -3.87
C SER A 72 -1.01 -13.52 -4.29
N GLU A 73 -1.13 -13.80 -5.59
CA GLU A 73 -2.20 -14.63 -6.12
C GLU A 73 -2.09 -16.09 -5.63
N ALA A 74 -0.87 -16.63 -5.62
CA ALA A 74 -0.58 -17.96 -5.11
C ALA A 74 -0.95 -18.09 -3.62
N MET A 75 -0.58 -17.10 -2.79
CA MET A 75 -0.98 -17.03 -1.38
C MET A 75 -2.51 -16.97 -1.20
N ARG A 76 -3.22 -16.22 -2.05
CA ARG A 76 -4.70 -16.16 -1.98
C ARG A 76 -5.35 -17.51 -2.28
N LYS A 77 -4.77 -18.27 -3.22
CA LYS A 77 -5.21 -19.60 -3.66
C LYS A 77 -4.77 -20.73 -2.75
N GLY A 78 -3.81 -20.49 -1.85
CA GLY A 78 -3.20 -21.54 -1.03
C GLY A 78 -2.13 -22.35 -1.77
N ASP A 79 -1.69 -21.90 -2.94
CA ASP A 79 -0.56 -22.48 -3.66
C ASP A 79 0.76 -21.95 -3.07
N TYR A 80 1.11 -22.46 -1.90
CA TYR A 80 2.24 -21.95 -1.14
C TYR A 80 3.60 -22.33 -1.74
N GLU A 81 3.68 -23.40 -2.55
CA GLU A 81 4.91 -23.76 -3.27
C GLU A 81 5.24 -22.66 -4.28
N SER A 82 4.29 -22.31 -5.15
CA SER A 82 4.46 -21.22 -6.12
C SER A 82 4.69 -19.87 -5.44
N ALA A 83 4.01 -19.61 -4.32
CA ALA A 83 4.20 -18.37 -3.56
C ALA A 83 5.64 -18.22 -3.07
N VAL A 84 6.21 -19.28 -2.47
CA VAL A 84 7.56 -19.24 -1.93
C VAL A 84 8.61 -19.11 -3.04
N VAL A 85 8.45 -19.82 -4.16
CA VAL A 85 9.36 -19.68 -5.32
C VAL A 85 9.36 -18.25 -5.84
N ALA A 86 8.19 -17.64 -6.02
CA ALA A 86 8.10 -16.25 -6.46
C ALA A 86 8.76 -15.27 -5.45
N LEU A 87 8.58 -15.49 -4.14
CA LEU A 87 9.25 -14.69 -3.11
C LEU A 87 10.78 -14.84 -3.14
N GLN A 88 11.31 -16.03 -3.44
CA GLN A 88 12.75 -16.25 -3.61
C GLN A 88 13.30 -15.44 -4.79
N VAL A 89 12.57 -15.41 -5.92
CA VAL A 89 12.94 -14.60 -7.09
C VAL A 89 12.99 -13.12 -6.71
N ILE A 90 11.94 -12.59 -6.06
CA ILE A 90 11.89 -11.18 -5.63
C ILE A 90 13.10 -10.85 -4.75
N ARG A 91 13.37 -11.67 -3.74
CA ARG A 91 14.45 -11.40 -2.80
C ARG A 91 15.85 -11.52 -3.41
N SER A 92 16.02 -12.38 -4.41
CA SER A 92 17.26 -12.47 -5.18
C SER A 92 17.47 -11.27 -6.12
N GLY A 93 16.42 -10.47 -6.34
CA GLY A 93 16.46 -9.28 -7.17
C GLY A 93 17.31 -8.17 -6.56
N GLN A 94 17.88 -7.35 -7.43
CA GLN A 94 18.55 -6.11 -7.01
C GLN A 94 17.49 -5.05 -6.68
N ASN A 95 17.82 -4.14 -5.75
CA ASN A 95 16.99 -2.99 -5.37
C ASN A 95 15.70 -3.31 -4.61
N VAL A 96 15.65 -4.42 -3.86
CA VAL A 96 14.59 -4.65 -2.87
C VAL A 96 14.74 -3.65 -1.73
N THR A 97 13.72 -2.83 -1.49
CA THR A 97 13.73 -1.85 -0.39
C THR A 97 13.54 -2.53 0.97
N LEU A 98 13.83 -1.83 2.06
CA LEU A 98 13.58 -2.34 3.42
C LEU A 98 12.10 -2.71 3.62
N GLU A 99 11.18 -1.85 3.18
CA GLU A 99 9.74 -2.07 3.28
C GLU A 99 9.31 -3.33 2.52
N GLN A 100 9.83 -3.50 1.30
CA GLN A 100 9.63 -4.71 0.50
C GLN A 100 10.19 -5.96 1.18
N GLY A 101 11.37 -5.87 1.79
CA GLY A 101 11.95 -6.95 2.59
C GLY A 101 11.09 -7.35 3.79
N ILE A 102 10.51 -6.37 4.48
CA ILE A 102 9.56 -6.61 5.58
C ILE A 102 8.29 -7.29 5.07
N ALA A 103 7.73 -6.85 3.94
CA ALA A 103 6.55 -7.49 3.35
C ALA A 103 6.81 -8.95 2.94
N ILE A 104 8.01 -9.25 2.39
CA ILE A 104 8.44 -10.62 2.10
C ILE A 104 8.52 -11.44 3.40
N HIS A 105 9.12 -10.88 4.46
CA HIS A 105 9.23 -11.56 5.76
C HIS A 105 7.84 -11.85 6.37
N HIS A 106 6.94 -10.87 6.37
CA HIS A 106 5.57 -11.05 6.84
C HIS A 106 4.83 -12.12 6.04
N SER A 107 5.01 -12.16 4.71
CA SER A 107 4.45 -13.20 3.85
C SER A 107 4.96 -14.59 4.23
N ALA A 108 6.26 -14.72 4.50
CA ALA A 108 6.86 -15.96 4.94
C ALA A 108 6.29 -16.45 6.28
N VAL A 109 6.21 -15.57 7.29
CA VAL A 109 5.65 -15.89 8.61
C VAL A 109 4.17 -16.26 8.53
N ALA A 110 3.38 -15.53 7.75
CA ALA A 110 1.96 -15.79 7.61
C ALA A 110 1.64 -17.15 6.96
N MET A 111 2.48 -17.61 6.02
CA MET A 111 2.36 -18.92 5.40
C MET A 111 2.80 -20.06 6.33
N GLU A 112 3.80 -19.83 7.18
CA GLU A 112 4.43 -20.87 7.99
C GLU A 112 3.43 -21.66 8.84
N ALA A 113 2.56 -20.96 9.58
CA ALA A 113 1.55 -21.60 10.42
C ALA A 113 0.56 -22.46 9.61
N LYS A 114 0.22 -22.05 8.38
CA LYS A 114 -0.67 -22.82 7.50
C LYS A 114 0.02 -24.07 6.96
N LEU A 115 1.30 -23.95 6.60
CA LEU A 115 2.11 -25.06 6.11
C LEU A 115 2.33 -26.12 7.19
N VAL A 116 2.65 -25.71 8.43
CA VAL A 116 2.81 -26.64 9.56
C VAL A 116 1.52 -27.43 9.79
N ASN A 117 0.38 -26.76 9.87
CA ASN A 117 -0.90 -27.46 10.07
C ASN A 117 -1.25 -28.40 8.92
N ALA A 118 -0.92 -28.05 7.67
CA ALA A 118 -1.16 -28.91 6.52
C ALA A 118 -0.21 -30.12 6.50
N MET A 119 1.05 -29.94 6.92
CA MET A 119 2.00 -31.04 7.09
C MET A 119 1.54 -32.03 8.16
N ASP A 120 1.02 -31.54 9.29
CA ASP A 120 0.47 -32.39 10.35
C ASP A 120 -0.74 -33.19 9.87
N ALA A 121 -1.48 -32.67 8.88
CA ALA A 121 -2.58 -33.36 8.21
C ALA A 121 -2.11 -34.31 7.08
N GLY A 122 -0.80 -34.45 6.84
CA GLY A 122 -0.24 -35.35 5.83
C GLY A 122 -0.10 -34.76 4.42
N ASP A 123 -0.15 -33.44 4.26
CA ASP A 123 0.04 -32.78 2.96
C ASP A 123 1.52 -32.73 2.56
N GLU A 124 1.93 -33.61 1.64
CA GLU A 124 3.30 -33.65 1.10
C GLU A 124 3.66 -32.40 0.27
N ASN A 125 2.68 -31.69 -0.31
CA ASN A 125 2.94 -30.42 -1.00
C ASN A 125 3.27 -29.34 0.03
N ALA A 126 2.56 -29.29 1.16
CA ALA A 126 2.87 -28.39 2.26
C ALA A 126 4.28 -28.64 2.82
N LYS A 127 4.70 -29.91 2.91
CA LYS A 127 6.05 -30.26 3.33
C LYS A 127 7.13 -29.73 2.39
N ARG A 128 6.94 -29.82 1.07
CA ARG A 128 7.87 -29.25 0.09
C ARG A 128 7.92 -27.73 0.17
N ALA A 129 6.75 -27.07 0.17
CA ALA A 129 6.65 -25.63 0.32
C ALA A 129 7.30 -25.13 1.63
N TYR A 130 7.16 -25.88 2.73
CA TYR A 130 7.80 -25.56 4.00
C TYR A 130 9.33 -25.64 3.95
N GLN A 131 9.92 -26.60 3.22
CA GLN A 131 11.38 -26.62 3.04
C GLN A 131 11.88 -25.42 2.24
N LEU A 132 11.20 -25.10 1.13
CA LEU A 132 11.51 -23.89 0.35
C LEU A 132 11.37 -22.63 1.21
N LEU A 133 10.37 -22.59 2.10
CA LEU A 133 10.15 -21.47 3.01
C LEU A 133 11.28 -21.34 4.04
N LYS A 134 11.83 -22.45 4.53
CA LYS A 134 13.00 -22.44 5.41
C LYS A 134 14.24 -21.93 4.69
N GLU A 135 14.45 -22.34 3.45
CA GLU A 135 15.53 -21.82 2.60
C GLU A 135 15.34 -20.33 2.32
N LEU A 136 14.09 -19.91 2.11
CA LEU A 136 13.74 -18.50 2.05
C LEU A 136 14.25 -17.83 3.35
N LYS A 137 13.73 -18.17 4.52
CA LYS A 137 14.05 -17.47 5.78
C LYS A 137 15.53 -17.46 6.23
N ARG A 138 16.39 -18.33 5.71
CA ARG A 138 17.82 -18.46 6.10
C ARG A 138 18.75 -17.42 5.46
N ASN A 139 18.38 -16.91 4.29
CA ASN A 139 19.16 -15.96 3.50
C ASN A 139 18.54 -14.56 3.58
#